data_AF-A0AAN0K2E0-F1
#
_entry.id   AF-A0AAN0K2E0-F1
#
_cell.length_a   1.000
_cell.length_b   1.000
_cell.length_c   1.000
_cell.angle_alpha   90.00
_cell.angle_beta   90.00
_cell.angle_gamma   90.00
#
_symmetry.space_group_name_H-M   'P 1'
#
loop_
_entity.id
_entity.type
_entity.pdbx_description
1 polymer ?
#
loop_
_entity_poly.entity_id
_entity_poly.type
_entity_poly.pdbx_seq_one_letter_code
_entity_poly.pdbx_strand_id
1 'polypeptide(L)'
;MSWLFLLSLVLHVSCQQFGSLPPRPTTGIRLFLGEEDIAIANFSMIAAGLFHEVDIDRPDGIATNNQIGPDGQNDGLWCQSSLNQNMIGIWYYPDGTTVPLGSGSPLFANNTATGQIGLLRNGGIANVQGLYSCVIPNEEGIDQTLYVATYGNGDFLKNAELPMIDGNGSSFQLLSSVDADPPVFSLSFNVTNRSPTIVTCSVDNGNQFNVSDNDLIRTVTPVNNDVQVQVSVIFRMRVSGLYKCFVTTDRITTTPLVSTNMAARDITVTGSPSNLVYSRDSLLSVTLGWSPSAVISATPQYHVFVNNSNGIIMNNNTTNTELSLSLSPDDEYNIRLVATGEDLP
;
A
#
# COMPACT_ATOMS: atom_id res chain seq x y z
N MET A 1 -5.07 -35.71 -59.48
CA MET A 1 -5.14 -34.24 -59.33
C MET A 1 -5.52 -33.96 -57.89
N SER A 2 -4.64 -33.22 -57.22
CA SER A 2 -4.61 -32.91 -55.79
C SER A 2 -5.84 -32.11 -55.36
N TRP A 3 -6.58 -32.56 -54.35
CA TRP A 3 -7.54 -31.71 -53.62
C TRP A 3 -7.02 -31.54 -52.21
N LEU A 4 -6.57 -30.31 -51.96
CA LEU A 4 -5.95 -29.85 -50.74
C LEU A 4 -6.93 -29.91 -49.55
N PHE A 5 -6.40 -30.42 -48.44
CA PHE A 5 -6.81 -30.05 -47.09
C PHE A 5 -6.80 -28.52 -46.95
N LEU A 6 -7.94 -27.94 -46.59
CA LEU A 6 -8.00 -26.61 -45.99
C LEU A 6 -8.72 -26.74 -44.64
N LEU A 7 -7.89 -26.98 -43.63
CA LEU A 7 -8.21 -26.84 -42.22
C LEU A 7 -8.56 -25.35 -42.01
N SER A 8 -9.84 -25.01 -41.83
CA SER A 8 -10.21 -23.66 -41.41
C SER A 8 -9.84 -23.50 -39.94
N LEU A 9 -8.60 -23.11 -39.68
CA LEU A 9 -8.20 -22.53 -38.41
C LEU A 9 -8.90 -21.17 -38.32
N VAL A 10 -10.12 -21.16 -37.80
CA VAL A 10 -10.75 -19.92 -37.34
C VAL A 10 -9.97 -19.51 -36.09
N LEU A 11 -8.89 -18.76 -36.31
CA LEU A 11 -8.37 -17.84 -35.32
C LEU A 11 -9.54 -16.91 -34.99
N HIS A 12 -10.27 -17.23 -33.92
CA HIS A 12 -11.02 -16.26 -33.15
C HIS A 12 -9.96 -15.32 -32.56
N VAL A 13 -9.51 -14.37 -33.38
CA VAL A 13 -9.07 -13.09 -32.86
C VAL A 13 -10.34 -12.53 -32.26
N SER A 14 -10.46 -12.65 -30.94
CA SER A 14 -11.46 -11.92 -30.18
C SER A 14 -11.23 -10.45 -30.47
N CYS A 15 -11.93 -9.94 -31.48
CA CYS A 15 -12.08 -8.51 -31.65
C CYS A 15 -12.77 -8.06 -30.36
N GLN A 16 -12.06 -7.35 -29.50
CA GLN A 16 -12.67 -6.66 -28.37
C GLN A 16 -13.82 -5.84 -28.95
N GLN A 17 -15.03 -6.25 -28.59
CA GLN A 17 -16.24 -5.54 -28.95
C GLN A 17 -16.29 -4.34 -27.99
N PHE A 18 -15.65 -3.23 -28.41
CA PHE A 18 -15.84 -1.92 -27.79
C PHE A 18 -17.34 -1.62 -27.87
N GLY A 19 -17.96 -1.43 -26.69
CA GLY A 19 -19.40 -1.53 -26.50
C GLY A 19 -19.88 -2.53 -25.44
N SER A 20 -18.99 -3.06 -24.58
CA SER A 20 -19.36 -4.00 -23.51
C SER A 20 -18.83 -3.51 -22.16
N LEU A 21 -19.61 -3.72 -21.09
CA LEU A 21 -19.19 -3.41 -19.72
C LEU A 21 -17.73 -3.86 -19.49
N PRO A 22 -16.92 -3.05 -18.78
CA PRO A 22 -15.51 -3.35 -18.67
C PRO A 22 -15.24 -4.74 -18.09
N PRO A 23 -14.18 -5.43 -18.57
CA PRO A 23 -13.91 -6.80 -18.19
C PRO A 23 -13.67 -6.90 -16.69
N ARG A 24 -14.16 -7.98 -16.07
CA ARG A 24 -13.99 -8.21 -14.63
C ARG A 24 -12.65 -8.84 -14.31
N PRO A 25 -12.08 -8.58 -13.13
CA PRO A 25 -10.93 -9.34 -12.66
C PRO A 25 -11.33 -10.81 -12.44
N THR A 26 -10.41 -11.73 -12.73
CA THR A 26 -10.59 -13.17 -12.47
C THR A 26 -10.39 -13.52 -11.00
N THR A 27 -9.71 -12.67 -10.23
CA THR A 27 -9.39 -12.83 -8.80
C THR A 27 -9.31 -11.46 -8.13
N GLY A 28 -9.63 -11.36 -6.85
CA GLY A 28 -9.50 -10.11 -6.10
C GLY A 28 -10.46 -9.02 -6.57
N ILE A 29 -10.02 -7.79 -6.33
CA ILE A 29 -10.69 -6.55 -6.70
C ILE A 29 -9.70 -5.63 -7.43
N ARG A 30 -10.21 -4.66 -8.18
CA ARG A 30 -9.38 -3.63 -8.79
C ARG A 30 -10.16 -2.36 -9.10
N LEU A 31 -9.43 -1.27 -9.33
CA LEU A 31 -9.92 -0.11 -10.04
C LEU A 31 -9.65 -0.24 -11.55
N PHE A 32 -10.55 0.30 -12.35
CA PHE A 32 -10.49 0.19 -13.80
C PHE A 32 -11.04 1.45 -14.47
N LEU A 33 -10.34 1.97 -15.47
CA LEU A 33 -10.83 3.07 -16.31
C LEU A 33 -11.51 2.47 -17.53
N GLY A 34 -12.81 2.73 -17.68
CA GLY A 34 -13.64 2.16 -18.74
C GLY A 34 -13.14 2.53 -20.14
N GLU A 35 -13.00 3.83 -20.39
CA GLU A 35 -12.65 4.38 -21.72
C GLU A 35 -11.23 3.95 -22.16
N GLU A 36 -10.27 4.02 -21.25
CA GLU A 36 -8.88 3.67 -21.53
C GLU A 36 -8.64 2.15 -21.58
N ASP A 37 -9.62 1.32 -21.20
CA ASP A 37 -9.52 -0.15 -21.07
C ASP A 37 -8.31 -0.59 -20.21
N ILE A 38 -8.02 0.13 -19.13
CA ILE A 38 -6.89 -0.17 -18.24
C ILE A 38 -7.30 -0.43 -16.79
N ALA A 39 -6.64 -1.43 -16.20
CA ALA A 39 -6.60 -1.58 -14.74
C ALA A 39 -5.64 -0.54 -14.17
N ILE A 40 -6.08 0.13 -13.11
CA ILE A 40 -5.28 1.11 -12.38
C ILE A 40 -5.04 0.58 -10.97
N ALA A 41 -4.01 1.09 -10.29
CA ALA A 41 -3.72 0.68 -8.94
C ALA A 41 -4.92 0.95 -8.01
N ASN A 42 -5.06 0.13 -6.96
CA ASN A 42 -6.11 0.24 -5.93
C ASN A 42 -6.13 1.60 -5.19
N PHE A 43 -5.05 2.35 -5.40
CA PHE A 43 -4.84 3.72 -5.03
C PHE A 43 -4.33 4.38 -6.34
N SER A 44 -5.15 5.11 -7.12
CA SER A 44 -4.75 5.85 -8.39
C SER A 44 -5.14 7.36 -8.46
N MET A 45 -4.33 8.21 -9.12
CA MET A 45 -4.62 9.64 -9.35
C MET A 45 -4.99 9.78 -10.82
N ILE A 46 -6.16 10.33 -11.08
CA ILE A 46 -6.66 10.46 -12.45
C ILE A 46 -7.09 11.90 -12.74
N ALA A 47 -6.88 12.33 -13.97
CA ALA A 47 -7.47 13.56 -14.45
C ALA A 47 -8.99 13.39 -14.46
N ALA A 48 -9.72 14.35 -13.87
CA ALA A 48 -11.17 14.31 -13.79
C ALA A 48 -11.83 14.35 -15.18
N GLY A 49 -11.07 14.73 -16.22
CA GLY A 49 -11.47 14.59 -17.62
C GLY A 49 -11.59 13.15 -18.11
N LEU A 50 -11.01 12.17 -17.42
CA LEU A 50 -11.15 10.73 -17.70
C LEU A 50 -12.49 10.16 -17.19
N PHE A 51 -13.27 10.95 -16.46
CA PHE A 51 -14.69 10.67 -16.24
C PHE A 51 -15.46 11.38 -17.34
N HIS A 52 -15.91 10.64 -18.35
CA HIS A 52 -16.66 11.26 -19.42
C HIS A 52 -18.12 11.42 -19.01
N GLU A 53 -18.69 12.61 -19.30
CA GLU A 53 -20.12 12.91 -19.03
C GLU A 53 -21.04 12.37 -20.12
N VAL A 54 -20.45 12.09 -21.27
CA VAL A 54 -21.05 11.37 -22.38
C VAL A 54 -20.20 10.13 -22.59
N ASP A 55 -20.80 9.04 -23.06
CA ASP A 55 -19.96 7.97 -23.59
C ASP A 55 -19.33 8.45 -24.91
N ILE A 56 -18.02 8.24 -25.01
CA ILE A 56 -17.12 8.65 -26.06
C ILE A 56 -16.76 7.45 -26.94
N ASP A 57 -16.84 6.21 -26.44
CA ASP A 57 -16.41 4.97 -27.09
C ASP A 57 -17.53 4.22 -27.85
N ARG A 58 -18.16 4.85 -28.85
CA ARG A 58 -19.09 4.10 -29.72
C ARG A 58 -18.39 2.95 -30.48
N PRO A 59 -19.11 1.86 -30.81
CA PRO A 59 -18.62 0.81 -31.71
C PRO A 59 -18.18 1.29 -33.11
N ASP A 60 -18.57 2.51 -33.51
CA ASP A 60 -18.24 3.15 -34.78
C ASP A 60 -17.10 4.20 -34.69
N GLY A 61 -16.54 4.45 -33.49
CA GLY A 61 -15.42 5.36 -33.26
C GLY A 61 -15.73 6.85 -33.42
N ILE A 62 -17.02 7.25 -33.42
CA ILE A 62 -17.42 8.66 -33.54
C ILE A 62 -17.99 9.16 -32.20
N ALA A 63 -17.22 9.99 -31.50
CA ALA A 63 -17.69 10.71 -30.32
C ALA A 63 -18.86 11.63 -30.70
N THR A 64 -20.07 11.31 -30.24
CA THR A 64 -21.22 12.21 -30.40
C THR A 64 -21.52 12.90 -29.08
N ASN A 65 -21.70 14.20 -29.15
CA ASN A 65 -22.27 15.07 -28.11
C ASN A 65 -23.78 14.81 -27.88
N ASN A 66 -24.27 13.61 -28.18
CA ASN A 66 -25.64 13.15 -27.94
C ASN A 66 -25.69 12.16 -26.77
N GLN A 67 -26.83 12.16 -26.08
CA GLN A 67 -27.07 11.42 -24.85
C GLN A 67 -27.07 9.90 -25.08
N ILE A 68 -26.04 9.22 -24.56
CA ILE A 68 -25.89 7.77 -24.37
C ILE A 68 -25.95 6.95 -25.68
N GLY A 69 -24.81 6.37 -26.07
CA GLY A 69 -24.67 5.42 -27.16
C GLY A 69 -25.40 4.09 -26.92
N PRO A 70 -25.37 3.16 -27.88
CA PRO A 70 -26.08 1.89 -27.81
C PRO A 70 -25.63 0.95 -26.67
N ASP A 71 -24.46 1.18 -26.07
CA ASP A 71 -23.83 0.40 -25.00
C ASP A 71 -23.93 1.05 -23.61
N GLY A 72 -24.43 2.29 -23.52
CA GLY A 72 -24.60 2.99 -22.25
C GLY A 72 -23.37 3.81 -21.85
N GLN A 73 -23.44 4.53 -20.73
CA GLN A 73 -22.27 5.21 -20.18
C GLN A 73 -21.37 4.19 -19.45
N ASN A 74 -20.39 3.65 -20.15
CA ASN A 74 -19.35 2.71 -19.71
C ASN A 74 -17.99 3.39 -19.46
N ASP A 75 -17.78 4.60 -19.97
CA ASP A 75 -16.56 5.44 -19.85
C ASP A 75 -16.35 6.10 -18.47
N GLY A 76 -16.72 5.37 -17.43
CA GLY A 76 -16.54 5.75 -16.04
C GLY A 76 -15.29 5.16 -15.41
N LEU A 77 -15.12 5.49 -14.13
CA LEU A 77 -14.22 4.78 -13.24
C LEU A 77 -14.97 3.62 -12.60
N TRP A 78 -14.44 2.42 -12.72
CA TRP A 78 -15.05 1.21 -12.22
C TRP A 78 -14.31 0.65 -11.03
N CYS A 79 -15.08 0.25 -10.04
CA CYS A 79 -14.63 -0.55 -8.92
C CYS A 79 -15.15 -1.96 -9.14
N GLN A 80 -14.24 -2.92 -9.32
CA GLN A 80 -14.57 -4.25 -9.83
C GLN A 80 -14.16 -5.33 -8.83
N SER A 81 -14.97 -6.38 -8.77
CA SER A 81 -14.75 -7.58 -7.98
C SER A 81 -14.94 -8.83 -8.82
N SER A 82 -14.12 -9.83 -8.52
CA SER A 82 -14.30 -11.19 -9.03
C SER A 82 -15.53 -11.89 -8.43
N LEU A 83 -16.11 -11.35 -7.35
CA LEU A 83 -17.35 -11.84 -6.76
C LEU A 83 -18.56 -11.63 -7.70
N ASN A 84 -19.20 -12.74 -8.08
CA ASN A 84 -20.28 -12.75 -9.08
C ASN A 84 -21.65 -12.36 -8.50
N GLN A 85 -21.77 -11.11 -8.05
CA GLN A 85 -22.97 -10.58 -7.40
C GLN A 85 -23.46 -9.29 -8.07
N ASN A 86 -24.78 -9.16 -8.25
CA ASN A 86 -25.40 -7.93 -8.74
C ASN A 86 -25.56 -6.90 -7.62
N MET A 87 -25.65 -5.61 -7.97
CA MET A 87 -25.86 -4.52 -7.00
C MET A 87 -24.81 -4.53 -5.89
N ILE A 88 -23.54 -4.58 -6.31
CA ILE A 88 -22.39 -4.71 -5.42
C ILE A 88 -21.71 -3.35 -5.22
N GLY A 89 -21.10 -3.17 -4.05
CA GLY A 89 -20.23 -2.04 -3.75
C GLY A 89 -20.94 -0.69 -3.59
N ILE A 90 -20.20 0.30 -3.10
CA ILE A 90 -20.66 1.66 -2.83
C ILE A 90 -19.53 2.64 -3.12
N TRP A 91 -19.82 3.70 -3.87
CA TRP A 91 -18.93 4.85 -4.01
C TRP A 91 -19.24 5.94 -2.98
N TYR A 92 -18.20 6.59 -2.49
CA TYR A 92 -18.28 7.70 -1.54
C TYR A 92 -17.58 8.93 -2.12
N TYR A 93 -18.19 10.08 -1.88
CA TYR A 93 -17.62 11.40 -2.11
C TYR A 93 -16.46 11.67 -1.14
N PRO A 94 -15.64 12.70 -1.42
CA PRO A 94 -14.54 13.11 -0.53
C PRO A 94 -14.96 13.50 0.89
N ASP A 95 -16.21 13.90 1.10
CA ASP A 95 -16.77 14.21 2.41
C ASP A 95 -17.30 12.97 3.16
N GLY A 96 -17.17 11.77 2.56
CA GLY A 96 -17.64 10.50 3.11
C GLY A 96 -19.12 10.22 2.89
N THR A 97 -19.86 11.09 2.19
CA THR A 97 -21.25 10.82 1.83
C THR A 97 -21.33 9.87 0.63
N THR A 98 -22.40 9.09 0.51
CA THR A 98 -22.56 8.11 -0.59
C THR A 98 -22.90 8.80 -1.91
N VAL A 99 -22.28 8.35 -3.00
CA VAL A 99 -22.67 8.75 -4.35
C VAL A 99 -24.04 8.15 -4.69
N PRO A 100 -25.01 8.94 -5.21
CA PRO A 100 -26.36 8.45 -5.48
C PRO A 100 -26.38 7.42 -6.61
N LEU A 101 -27.20 6.39 -6.48
CA LEU A 101 -27.37 5.35 -7.50
C LEU A 101 -28.27 5.83 -8.65
N GLY A 102 -27.87 5.52 -9.89
CA GLY A 102 -28.66 5.68 -11.11
C GLY A 102 -28.82 7.11 -11.63
N SER A 103 -28.99 8.09 -10.75
CA SER A 103 -29.10 9.50 -11.14
C SER A 103 -28.51 10.43 -10.09
N GLY A 104 -27.72 11.40 -10.54
CA GLY A 104 -27.06 12.39 -9.69
C GLY A 104 -26.33 13.42 -10.54
N SER A 105 -25.97 14.54 -9.92
CA SER A 105 -25.13 15.57 -10.54
C SER A 105 -24.20 16.16 -9.47
N PRO A 106 -22.88 16.30 -9.72
CA PRO A 106 -22.21 16.00 -10.98
C PRO A 106 -21.94 14.50 -11.20
N LEU A 107 -22.08 13.66 -10.17
CA LEU A 107 -21.74 12.23 -10.23
C LEU A 107 -22.91 11.35 -9.81
N PHE A 108 -22.91 10.13 -10.33
CA PHE A 108 -23.79 9.05 -9.90
C PHE A 108 -23.07 7.70 -9.99
N ALA A 109 -23.56 6.73 -9.23
CA ALA A 109 -23.03 5.38 -9.22
C ALA A 109 -23.95 4.41 -9.99
N ASN A 110 -23.38 3.44 -10.69
CA ASN A 110 -24.11 2.41 -11.43
C ASN A 110 -23.59 1.02 -11.07
N ASN A 111 -24.38 0.27 -10.29
CA ASN A 111 -24.07 -1.08 -9.82
C ASN A 111 -24.93 -2.16 -10.49
N THR A 112 -25.53 -1.85 -11.64
CA THR A 112 -26.35 -2.80 -12.40
C THR A 112 -25.49 -3.90 -13.05
N ALA A 113 -24.21 -3.60 -13.27
CA ALA A 113 -23.22 -4.56 -13.74
C ALA A 113 -22.87 -5.58 -12.65
N THR A 114 -22.90 -6.87 -13.00
CA THR A 114 -22.52 -7.93 -12.06
C THR A 114 -21.05 -7.78 -11.65
N GLY A 115 -20.79 -7.82 -10.35
CA GLY A 115 -19.45 -7.76 -9.78
C GLY A 115 -18.76 -6.40 -9.93
N GLN A 116 -19.47 -5.33 -10.30
CA GLN A 116 -18.86 -4.02 -10.53
C GLN A 116 -19.79 -2.87 -10.12
N ILE A 117 -19.18 -1.73 -9.79
CA ILE A 117 -19.88 -0.45 -9.63
C ILE A 117 -19.09 0.68 -10.30
N GLY A 118 -19.72 1.33 -11.25
CA GLY A 118 -19.17 2.48 -11.98
C GLY A 118 -19.46 3.78 -11.24
N LEU A 119 -18.49 4.68 -11.18
CA LEU A 119 -18.62 6.09 -10.85
C LEU A 119 -18.66 6.88 -12.15
N LEU A 120 -19.82 7.43 -12.46
CA LEU A 120 -20.16 8.06 -13.73
C LEU A 120 -20.49 9.54 -13.54
N ARG A 121 -20.29 10.35 -14.59
CA ARG A 121 -20.45 11.80 -14.55
C ARG A 121 -21.67 12.25 -15.34
N ASN A 122 -22.41 13.21 -14.81
CA ASN A 122 -23.57 13.85 -15.44
C ASN A 122 -23.60 15.34 -15.01
N GLY A 123 -22.55 16.07 -15.40
CA GLY A 123 -22.32 17.47 -15.05
C GLY A 123 -20.85 17.86 -15.14
N GLY A 124 -20.53 19.14 -14.95
CA GLY A 124 -19.18 19.68 -15.19
C GLY A 124 -18.06 19.13 -14.28
N ILE A 125 -16.82 19.17 -14.79
CA ILE A 125 -15.60 18.62 -14.17
C ILE A 125 -15.16 19.37 -12.90
N ALA A 126 -15.52 20.66 -12.76
CA ALA A 126 -15.07 21.51 -11.66
C ALA A 126 -15.46 20.99 -10.26
N ASN A 127 -16.56 20.23 -10.17
CA ASN A 127 -17.08 19.68 -8.92
C ASN A 127 -16.64 18.23 -8.67
N VAL A 128 -15.79 17.67 -9.55
CA VAL A 128 -15.33 16.26 -9.50
C VAL A 128 -13.92 16.17 -8.91
N GLN A 129 -13.54 17.11 -8.03
CA GLN A 129 -12.22 17.11 -7.41
C GLN A 129 -12.26 16.52 -5.99
N GLY A 130 -11.24 15.76 -5.63
CA GLY A 130 -11.05 15.23 -4.28
C GLY A 130 -10.69 13.75 -4.25
N LEU A 131 -10.72 13.15 -3.05
CA LEU A 131 -10.44 11.74 -2.85
C LEU A 131 -11.74 10.95 -2.74
N TYR A 132 -12.04 10.15 -3.75
CA TYR A 132 -13.19 9.26 -3.77
C TYR A 132 -12.77 7.90 -3.24
N SER A 133 -13.71 7.18 -2.62
CA SER A 133 -13.49 5.80 -2.20
C SER A 133 -14.59 4.89 -2.69
N CYS A 134 -14.23 3.66 -3.01
CA CYS A 134 -15.16 2.58 -3.29
C CYS A 134 -14.99 1.48 -2.25
N VAL A 135 -16.08 1.07 -1.61
CA VAL A 135 -16.11 -0.14 -0.79
C VAL A 135 -16.74 -1.25 -1.62
N ILE A 136 -16.03 -2.36 -1.82
CA ILE A 136 -16.51 -3.52 -2.58
C ILE A 136 -15.97 -4.82 -1.96
N PRO A 137 -16.79 -5.89 -1.87
CA PRO A 137 -16.30 -7.16 -1.35
C PRO A 137 -15.42 -7.90 -2.35
N ASN A 138 -14.40 -8.58 -1.85
CA ASN A 138 -13.57 -9.52 -2.61
C ASN A 138 -14.33 -10.85 -2.88
N GLU A 139 -13.66 -11.83 -3.49
CA GLU A 139 -14.20 -13.17 -3.79
C GLU A 139 -14.68 -13.94 -2.55
N GLU A 140 -14.17 -13.61 -1.37
CA GLU A 140 -14.55 -14.21 -0.09
C GLU A 140 -15.72 -13.47 0.58
N GLY A 141 -16.21 -12.38 -0.01
CA GLY A 141 -17.27 -11.55 0.56
C GLY A 141 -16.77 -10.53 1.59
N ILE A 142 -15.47 -10.32 1.70
CA ILE A 142 -14.87 -9.36 2.65
C ILE A 142 -14.73 -8.00 1.96
N ASP A 143 -15.37 -6.98 2.53
CA ASP A 143 -15.30 -5.61 2.04
C ASP A 143 -13.87 -5.06 2.07
N GLN A 144 -13.49 -4.42 0.97
CA GLN A 144 -12.23 -3.74 0.78
C GLN A 144 -12.50 -2.33 0.29
N THR A 145 -11.60 -1.39 0.63
CA THR A 145 -11.73 0.01 0.22
C THR A 145 -10.65 0.37 -0.79
N LEU A 146 -11.07 0.76 -1.98
CA LEU A 146 -10.24 1.32 -3.04
C LEU A 146 -10.38 2.84 -3.02
N TYR A 147 -9.32 3.58 -3.36
CA TYR A 147 -9.39 5.03 -3.41
C TYR A 147 -8.86 5.60 -4.72
N VAL A 148 -9.50 6.67 -5.18
CA VAL A 148 -9.07 7.41 -6.37
C VAL A 148 -9.10 8.90 -6.08
N ALA A 149 -7.96 9.54 -6.30
CA ALA A 149 -7.86 10.99 -6.25
C ALA A 149 -8.14 11.55 -7.65
N THR A 150 -9.09 12.48 -7.73
CA THR A 150 -9.55 13.06 -8.99
C THR A 150 -9.29 14.57 -8.96
N TYR A 151 -8.74 15.09 -10.05
CA TYR A 151 -8.35 16.50 -10.14
C TYR A 151 -8.72 17.10 -11.48
N GLY A 152 -9.08 18.39 -11.51
CA GLY A 152 -9.32 19.07 -12.78
C GLY A 152 -8.08 18.99 -13.69
N ASN A 153 -8.28 18.95 -15.01
CA ASN A 153 -7.18 18.77 -15.97
C ASN A 153 -6.06 19.82 -15.82
N GLY A 154 -6.39 21.05 -15.42
CA GLY A 154 -5.41 22.11 -15.15
C GLY A 154 -4.73 22.03 -13.77
N ASP A 155 -5.34 21.33 -12.82
CA ASP A 155 -4.82 21.13 -11.47
C ASP A 155 -3.95 19.87 -11.37
N PHE A 156 -4.25 18.88 -12.21
CA PHE A 156 -3.60 17.57 -12.25
C PHE A 156 -2.06 17.60 -12.39
N LEU A 157 -1.52 18.60 -13.11
CA LEU A 157 -0.09 18.72 -13.40
C LEU A 157 0.69 19.60 -12.41
N LYS A 158 0.10 20.01 -11.29
CA LYS A 158 0.79 20.88 -10.33
C LYS A 158 1.89 20.08 -9.59
N ASN A 159 3.14 20.53 -9.75
CA ASN A 159 4.32 19.95 -9.10
C ASN A 159 4.35 20.14 -7.57
N ALA A 160 3.52 21.02 -7.01
CA ALA A 160 3.39 21.16 -5.56
C ALA A 160 2.61 20.00 -4.91
N GLU A 161 2.03 19.11 -5.72
CA GLU A 161 1.23 17.95 -5.28
C GLU A 161 1.98 16.62 -5.50
N LEU A 162 3.30 16.65 -5.59
CA LEU A 162 4.13 15.44 -5.66
C LEU A 162 4.11 14.74 -4.29
N PRO A 163 4.09 13.40 -4.25
CA PRO A 163 4.12 12.68 -2.99
C PRO A 163 5.39 13.06 -2.23
N MET A 164 5.21 13.53 -1.00
CA MET A 164 6.30 13.87 -0.10
C MET A 164 6.23 12.95 1.11
N ILE A 165 7.32 12.26 1.41
CA ILE A 165 7.44 11.53 2.68
C ILE A 165 7.78 12.57 3.75
N ASP A 166 6.93 12.70 4.76
CA ASP A 166 7.17 13.61 5.88
C ASP A 166 8.47 13.20 6.60
N GLY A 167 9.35 14.17 6.83
CA GLY A 167 10.60 13.97 7.58
C GLY A 167 10.34 13.72 9.07
N ASN A 168 9.24 14.23 9.60
CA ASN A 168 8.90 14.18 11.02
C ASN A 168 7.78 13.16 11.27
N GLY A 169 8.10 12.02 11.87
CA GLY A 169 7.09 11.06 12.33
C GLY A 169 7.14 9.67 11.70
N SER A 170 8.29 9.26 11.13
CA SER A 170 8.48 7.84 10.85
C SER A 170 8.72 7.06 12.14
N SER A 171 8.09 5.91 12.27
CA SER A 171 8.39 4.97 13.35
C SER A 171 8.80 3.63 12.76
N PHE A 172 9.96 3.14 13.20
CA PHE A 172 10.30 1.73 13.07
C PHE A 172 9.69 1.01 14.26
N GLN A 173 8.80 0.05 14.02
CA GLN A 173 8.20 -0.74 15.09
C GLN A 173 8.46 -2.22 14.87
N LEU A 174 9.13 -2.85 15.83
CA LEU A 174 9.24 -4.31 15.86
C LEU A 174 7.91 -4.88 16.35
N LEU A 175 7.09 -5.38 15.42
CA LEU A 175 5.77 -5.93 15.72
C LEU A 175 5.84 -7.30 16.40
N SER A 176 6.90 -8.07 16.12
CA SER A 176 7.16 -9.35 16.77
C SER A 176 8.64 -9.52 17.06
N SER A 177 8.97 -9.70 18.33
CA SER A 177 10.23 -10.31 18.74
C SER A 177 9.90 -11.61 19.47
N VAL A 178 10.81 -12.57 19.37
CA VAL A 178 10.91 -13.88 20.04
C VAL A 178 10.45 -15.10 19.23
N ASP A 179 9.20 -15.22 18.78
CA ASP A 179 8.68 -16.53 18.31
C ASP A 179 8.10 -16.56 16.89
N ALA A 180 8.09 -15.44 16.17
CA ALA A 180 7.71 -15.45 14.76
C ALA A 180 8.87 -15.99 13.91
N ASP A 181 8.68 -17.16 13.31
CA ASP A 181 9.53 -17.66 12.23
C ASP A 181 8.76 -17.50 10.90
N PRO A 182 9.09 -16.48 10.08
CA PRO A 182 10.19 -15.52 10.23
C PRO A 182 9.80 -14.23 11.02
N PRO A 183 10.78 -13.46 11.57
CA PRO A 183 10.52 -12.27 12.38
C PRO A 183 9.82 -11.14 11.63
N VAL A 184 8.79 -10.54 12.24
CA VAL A 184 7.97 -9.48 11.60
C VAL A 184 8.23 -8.12 12.24
N PHE A 185 8.46 -7.11 11.40
CA PHE A 185 8.52 -5.71 11.81
C PHE A 185 7.76 -4.82 10.82
N SER A 186 7.44 -3.60 11.24
CA SER A 186 6.87 -2.60 10.35
C SER A 186 7.67 -1.31 10.34
N LEU A 187 7.60 -0.66 9.19
CA LEU A 187 8.06 0.70 8.98
C LEU A 187 6.86 1.56 8.67
N SER A 188 6.62 2.61 9.46
CA SER A 188 5.53 3.55 9.21
C SER A 188 6.06 4.93 8.89
N PHE A 189 5.47 5.60 7.91
CA PHE A 189 5.76 6.98 7.55
C PHE A 189 4.52 7.66 6.97
N ASN A 190 4.46 8.98 7.09
CA ASN A 190 3.38 9.77 6.50
C ASN A 190 3.77 10.21 5.10
N VAL A 191 2.83 10.12 4.17
CA VAL A 191 2.90 10.76 2.86
C VAL A 191 1.95 11.95 2.88
N THR A 192 2.51 13.12 2.65
CA THR A 192 1.79 14.38 2.41
C THR A 192 1.72 14.66 0.91
N ASN A 193 0.78 15.52 0.50
CA ASN A 193 0.50 15.85 -0.90
C ASN A 193 -0.01 14.67 -1.74
N ARG A 194 -1.26 14.32 -1.40
CA ARG A 194 -2.30 13.57 -2.13
C ARG A 194 -1.85 12.76 -3.34
N SER A 195 -1.45 11.55 -2.99
CA SER A 195 -1.89 10.26 -3.51
C SER A 195 -2.24 10.10 -5.00
N PRO A 196 -1.89 8.92 -5.54
CA PRO A 196 -1.55 7.72 -4.78
C PRO A 196 -0.29 6.97 -5.16
N THR A 197 0.18 6.33 -4.12
CA THR A 197 1.54 5.97 -3.87
C THR A 197 1.81 4.49 -4.12
N ILE A 198 2.74 4.18 -5.01
CA ILE A 198 3.41 2.88 -5.07
C ILE A 198 4.61 2.99 -4.13
N VAL A 199 4.71 2.03 -3.21
CA VAL A 199 5.79 1.99 -2.23
C VAL A 199 6.71 0.86 -2.61
N THR A 200 7.98 1.16 -2.84
CA THR A 200 9.02 0.15 -3.06
C THR A 200 10.10 0.33 -2.04
N CYS A 201 10.57 -0.74 -1.41
CA CYS A 201 11.63 -0.67 -0.41
C CYS A 201 12.76 -1.62 -0.79
N SER A 202 13.98 -1.22 -0.45
CA SER A 202 15.20 -2.00 -0.69
C SER A 202 16.13 -1.89 0.50
N VAL A 203 17.01 -2.87 0.69
CA VAL A 203 18.07 -2.84 1.70
C VAL A 203 19.44 -2.91 1.01
N ASP A 204 20.45 -2.22 1.56
CA ASP A 204 21.82 -2.02 1.04
C ASP A 204 22.55 -3.23 0.40
N ASN A 205 22.08 -4.46 0.60
CA ASN A 205 22.61 -5.65 -0.09
C ASN A 205 22.04 -5.85 -1.51
N GLY A 206 21.33 -4.87 -2.08
CA GLY A 206 20.79 -4.93 -3.44
C GLY A 206 19.60 -5.87 -3.62
N ASN A 207 19.13 -6.52 -2.55
CA ASN A 207 17.89 -7.27 -2.54
C ASN A 207 16.73 -6.28 -2.47
N GLN A 208 16.13 -5.99 -3.62
CA GLN A 208 14.88 -5.26 -3.70
C GLN A 208 13.78 -6.12 -3.07
N PHE A 209 13.08 -5.58 -2.08
CA PHE A 209 11.86 -6.20 -1.59
C PHE A 209 10.71 -5.58 -2.37
N ASN A 210 10.12 -6.37 -3.27
CA ASN A 210 8.84 -5.98 -3.82
C ASN A 210 7.83 -6.10 -2.69
N VAL A 211 7.52 -4.96 -2.07
CA VAL A 211 6.46 -4.87 -1.08
C VAL A 211 5.15 -5.11 -1.84
N SER A 212 4.49 -6.21 -1.51
CA SER A 212 3.18 -6.49 -2.11
C SER A 212 2.11 -5.62 -1.45
N ASP A 213 0.97 -5.42 -2.11
CA ASP A 213 -0.15 -4.69 -1.49
C ASP A 213 -0.62 -5.36 -0.18
N ASN A 214 -0.42 -6.67 -0.01
CA ASN A 214 -0.72 -7.39 1.24
C ASN A 214 0.23 -7.02 2.39
N ASP A 215 1.42 -6.51 2.08
CA ASP A 215 2.40 -6.06 3.05
C ASP A 215 2.27 -4.55 3.31
N LEU A 216 1.32 -3.86 2.67
CA LEU A 216 1.05 -2.44 2.82
C LEU A 216 -0.26 -2.20 3.58
N ILE A 217 -0.18 -1.46 4.68
CA ILE A 217 -1.36 -0.88 5.33
C ILE A 217 -1.36 0.61 5.01
N ARG A 218 -2.48 1.09 4.46
CA ARG A 218 -2.71 2.49 4.14
C ARG A 218 -3.83 3.02 5.00
N THR A 219 -3.53 3.98 5.86
CA THR A 219 -4.53 4.70 6.65
C THR A 219 -4.69 6.09 6.07
N VAL A 220 -5.85 6.35 5.50
CA VAL A 220 -6.19 7.63 4.88
C VAL A 220 -6.93 8.49 5.91
N THR A 221 -6.34 9.64 6.26
CA THR A 221 -6.92 10.59 7.21
C THR A 221 -7.19 11.91 6.50
N PRO A 222 -8.46 12.37 6.42
CA PRO A 222 -8.77 13.72 5.97
C PRO A 222 -8.25 14.74 6.99
N VAL A 223 -7.47 15.73 6.55
CA VAL A 223 -6.90 16.79 7.39
C VAL A 223 -7.09 18.14 6.69
N ASN A 224 -7.91 19.05 7.23
CA ASN A 224 -8.02 20.44 6.76
C ASN A 224 -8.17 20.61 5.23
N ASN A 225 -9.20 20.00 4.63
CA ASN A 225 -9.42 19.93 3.17
C ASN A 225 -8.32 19.19 2.40
N ASP A 226 -7.39 18.54 3.09
CA ASP A 226 -6.28 17.71 2.59
C ASP A 226 -6.43 16.25 3.01
N VAL A 227 -5.59 15.39 2.45
CA VAL A 227 -5.53 13.98 2.80
C VAL A 227 -4.10 13.66 3.19
N GLN A 228 -3.93 13.17 4.41
CA GLN A 228 -2.72 12.54 4.86
C GLN A 228 -2.86 11.03 4.71
N VAL A 229 -1.86 10.39 4.10
CA VAL A 229 -1.82 8.94 4.01
C VAL A 229 -0.68 8.44 4.88
N GLN A 230 -1.04 7.78 5.98
CA GLN A 230 -0.07 7.01 6.73
C GLN A 230 0.11 5.67 6.01
N VAL A 231 1.36 5.37 5.68
CA VAL A 231 1.76 4.11 5.06
C VAL A 231 2.53 3.31 6.11
N SER A 232 2.12 2.06 6.33
CA SER A 232 2.87 1.08 7.11
C SER A 232 3.26 -0.09 6.22
N VAL A 233 4.55 -0.36 6.13
CA VAL A 233 5.13 -1.48 5.37
C VAL A 233 5.47 -2.59 6.35
N ILE A 234 4.93 -3.78 6.14
CA ILE A 234 5.22 -4.97 6.93
C ILE A 234 6.32 -5.77 6.25
N PHE A 235 7.38 -6.04 6.99
CA PHE A 235 8.47 -6.89 6.55
C PHE A 235 8.49 -8.18 7.36
N ARG A 236 8.62 -9.31 6.64
CA ARG A 236 8.64 -10.65 7.24
C ARG A 236 10.05 -11.14 7.57
N MET A 237 11.10 -10.36 7.27
CA MET A 237 12.48 -10.74 7.56
C MET A 237 13.27 -9.51 8.00
N ARG A 238 13.70 -9.49 9.27
CA ARG A 238 14.55 -8.42 9.80
C ARG A 238 16.01 -8.62 9.37
N VAL A 239 16.43 -7.87 8.37
CA VAL A 239 17.84 -7.77 7.95
C VAL A 239 18.40 -6.44 8.44
N SER A 240 19.60 -6.43 9.03
CA SER A 240 20.30 -5.18 9.36
C SER A 240 20.82 -4.49 8.09
N GLY A 241 20.72 -3.17 8.01
CA GLY A 241 21.19 -2.37 6.88
C GLY A 241 20.41 -1.06 6.71
N LEU A 242 20.79 -0.23 5.75
CA LEU A 242 19.99 0.94 5.36
C LEU A 242 18.83 0.47 4.48
N TYR A 243 17.62 0.76 4.92
CA TYR A 243 16.39 0.59 4.18
C TYR A 243 16.12 1.87 3.41
N LYS A 244 16.04 1.75 2.09
CA LYS A 244 15.69 2.82 1.18
C LYS A 244 14.30 2.54 0.63
N CYS A 245 13.33 3.34 1.08
CA CYS A 245 11.96 3.27 0.59
C CYS A 245 11.69 4.44 -0.36
N PHE A 246 11.14 4.10 -1.52
CA PHE A 246 10.69 5.03 -2.53
C PHE A 246 9.18 5.03 -2.58
N VAL A 247 8.65 6.24 -2.71
CA VAL A 247 7.24 6.47 -2.94
C VAL A 247 7.11 7.12 -4.32
N THR A 248 6.42 6.44 -5.23
CA THR A 248 6.05 6.98 -6.55
C THR A 248 4.56 7.14 -6.64
N THR A 249 4.06 7.96 -7.56
CA THR A 249 2.63 8.08 -7.82
C THR A 249 2.33 7.69 -9.25
N ASP A 250 1.23 6.96 -9.45
CA ASP A 250 0.67 6.74 -10.79
C ASP A 250 -0.30 7.88 -11.13
N ARG A 251 0.10 8.70 -12.10
CA ARG A 251 -0.65 9.83 -12.61
C ARG A 251 -1.13 9.49 -14.01
N ILE A 252 -2.44 9.29 -14.16
CA ILE A 252 -3.06 8.92 -15.42
C ILE A 252 -3.78 10.15 -16.01
N THR A 253 -3.33 10.60 -17.18
CA THR A 253 -3.98 11.67 -17.95
C THR A 253 -4.68 11.20 -19.20
N THR A 254 -4.10 10.26 -19.95
CA THR A 254 -4.54 9.84 -21.31
C THR A 254 -3.88 8.54 -21.80
N THR A 255 -3.28 7.75 -20.89
CA THR A 255 -2.25 6.72 -21.17
C THR A 255 -1.00 7.20 -21.97
N PRO A 256 0.21 6.62 -21.78
CA PRO A 256 0.57 5.53 -20.87
C PRO A 256 0.88 6.03 -19.44
N LEU A 257 1.05 5.11 -18.49
CA LEU A 257 1.50 5.42 -17.13
C LEU A 257 2.85 6.15 -17.19
N VAL A 258 2.88 7.39 -16.69
CA VAL A 258 4.13 8.16 -16.55
C VAL A 258 4.39 8.35 -15.06
N SER A 259 4.87 7.28 -14.40
CA SER A 259 5.44 7.34 -13.05
C SER A 259 6.65 8.28 -13.09
N THR A 260 6.53 9.50 -12.56
CA THR A 260 7.57 10.52 -12.80
C THR A 260 8.19 11.17 -11.58
N ASN A 261 7.78 10.87 -10.35
CA ASN A 261 8.41 11.50 -9.19
C ASN A 261 8.59 10.51 -8.04
N MET A 262 9.82 10.42 -7.55
CA MET A 262 10.25 9.52 -6.49
C MET A 262 10.67 10.35 -5.27
N ALA A 263 10.00 10.17 -4.15
CA ALA A 263 10.54 10.58 -2.85
C ALA A 263 11.23 9.36 -2.22
N ALA A 264 12.50 9.50 -1.83
CA ALA A 264 13.28 8.45 -1.20
C ALA A 264 13.49 8.77 0.28
N ARG A 265 13.44 7.74 1.13
CA ARG A 265 13.81 7.87 2.54
C ARG A 265 14.70 6.72 2.96
N ASP A 266 15.79 7.08 3.63
CA ASP A 266 16.79 6.17 4.15
C ASP A 266 16.57 5.97 5.66
N ILE A 267 16.57 4.72 6.10
CA ILE A 267 16.27 4.32 7.49
C ILE A 267 17.27 3.26 7.91
N THR A 268 17.89 3.40 9.07
CA THR A 268 19.03 2.55 9.41
C THR A 268 18.63 1.48 10.42
N VAL A 269 18.42 0.25 9.96
CA VAL A 269 18.10 -0.85 10.87
C VAL A 269 19.37 -1.47 11.43
N THR A 270 19.57 -1.29 12.73
CA THR A 270 20.75 -1.77 13.45
C THR A 270 20.70 -3.29 13.70
N GLY A 271 21.87 -3.93 13.71
CA GLY A 271 22.01 -5.35 14.04
C GLY A 271 21.78 -5.64 15.54
N SER A 272 21.71 -6.91 15.91
CA SER A 272 21.69 -7.31 17.32
C SER A 272 23.08 -7.10 17.96
N PRO A 273 23.16 -6.84 19.29
CA PRO A 273 24.43 -6.93 20.02
C PRO A 273 25.07 -8.30 19.81
N SER A 274 26.40 -8.35 19.83
CA SER A 274 27.16 -9.56 19.53
C SER A 274 28.19 -9.85 20.62
N ASN A 275 28.85 -11.01 20.54
CA ASN A 275 29.92 -11.41 21.47
C ASN A 275 29.50 -11.31 22.94
N LEU A 276 28.32 -11.81 23.29
CA LEU A 276 27.91 -11.91 24.69
C LEU A 276 28.86 -12.86 25.41
N VAL A 277 29.59 -12.33 26.37
CA VAL A 277 30.54 -13.04 27.23
C VAL A 277 30.18 -12.80 28.69
N TYR A 278 30.68 -13.67 29.56
CA TYR A 278 30.52 -13.52 31.00
C TYR A 278 31.86 -13.71 31.72
N SER A 279 32.06 -12.96 32.79
CA SER A 279 33.12 -13.18 33.77
C SER A 279 32.50 -13.40 35.15
N ARG A 280 33.04 -14.34 35.92
CA ARG A 280 32.64 -14.54 37.31
C ARG A 280 33.55 -13.71 38.20
N ASP A 281 32.99 -12.71 38.86
CA ASP A 281 33.75 -11.79 39.73
C ASP A 281 33.81 -12.32 41.17
N SER A 282 32.79 -13.07 41.60
CA SER A 282 32.74 -13.75 42.90
C SER A 282 31.76 -14.92 42.88
N LEU A 283 31.55 -15.58 44.03
CA LEU A 283 30.62 -16.72 44.15
C LEU A 283 29.20 -16.38 43.67
N LEU A 284 28.75 -15.15 43.90
CA LEU A 284 27.39 -14.68 43.58
C LEU A 284 27.37 -13.62 42.48
N SER A 285 28.52 -13.16 41.98
CA SER A 285 28.60 -12.04 41.03
C SER A 285 29.09 -12.52 39.67
N VAL A 286 28.31 -12.20 38.64
CA VAL A 286 28.67 -12.41 37.24
C VAL A 286 28.54 -11.08 36.51
N THR A 287 29.59 -10.67 35.82
CA THR A 287 29.55 -9.53 34.90
C THR A 287 29.38 -10.06 33.48
N LEU A 288 28.34 -9.57 32.81
CA LEU A 288 28.11 -9.79 31.39
C LEU A 288 28.75 -8.66 30.61
N GLY A 289 29.36 -8.99 29.47
CA GLY A 289 29.87 -8.02 28.50
C GLY A 289 29.43 -8.37 27.09
N TRP A 290 29.22 -7.38 26.24
CA TRP A 290 28.88 -7.59 24.84
C TRP A 290 29.47 -6.51 23.94
N SER A 291 29.61 -6.82 22.65
CA SER A 291 29.93 -5.83 21.63
C SER A 291 28.67 -5.04 21.27
N PRO A 292 28.74 -3.69 21.24
CA PRO A 292 27.61 -2.85 20.83
C PRO A 292 27.22 -3.15 19.38
N SER A 293 25.96 -2.95 19.06
CA SER A 293 25.53 -2.96 17.66
C SER A 293 26.10 -1.74 16.94
N ALA A 294 26.64 -1.94 15.73
CA ALA A 294 27.46 -0.96 15.01
C ALA A 294 26.78 0.38 14.71
N VAL A 295 25.47 0.51 14.94
CA VAL A 295 24.68 1.68 14.46
C VAL A 295 23.67 2.21 15.48
N ILE A 296 23.67 1.76 16.75
CA ILE A 296 22.81 2.40 17.77
C ILE A 296 23.47 3.71 18.21
N SER A 297 23.23 4.80 17.48
CA SER A 297 23.77 6.12 17.82
C SER A 297 22.82 6.91 18.74
N ALA A 298 23.44 7.78 19.54
CA ALA A 298 22.91 8.65 20.59
C ALA A 298 22.69 8.01 21.97
N THR A 299 21.81 7.00 22.14
CA THR A 299 21.57 6.37 23.47
C THR A 299 21.09 4.92 23.35
N PRO A 300 21.97 3.92 23.23
CA PRO A 300 21.55 2.52 23.27
C PRO A 300 20.94 2.18 24.62
N GLN A 301 19.77 1.53 24.61
CA GLN A 301 19.20 0.90 25.78
C GLN A 301 19.21 -0.62 25.59
N TYR A 302 19.97 -1.31 26.42
CA TYR A 302 20.03 -2.76 26.45
C TYR A 302 19.09 -3.29 27.54
N HIS A 303 18.31 -4.32 27.19
CA HIS A 303 17.44 -5.05 28.09
C HIS A 303 18.00 -6.48 28.22
N VAL A 304 18.30 -6.89 29.44
CA VAL A 304 18.87 -8.19 29.77
C VAL A 304 17.81 -8.99 30.51
N PHE A 305 17.36 -10.07 29.89
CA PHE A 305 16.43 -11.02 30.46
C PHE A 305 17.21 -12.25 30.89
N VAL A 306 17.08 -12.64 32.16
CA VAL A 306 17.73 -13.84 32.69
C VAL A 306 16.66 -14.75 33.24
N ASN A 307 16.63 -15.99 32.77
CA ASN A 307 15.78 -17.03 33.33
C ASN A 307 16.61 -18.22 33.81
N ASN A 308 16.07 -19.01 34.74
CA ASN A 308 16.59 -20.34 35.08
C ASN A 308 15.48 -21.39 34.98
N SER A 309 15.83 -22.66 35.17
CA SER A 309 14.89 -23.79 35.18
C SER A 309 13.76 -23.67 36.22
N ASN A 310 13.97 -22.87 37.27
CA ASN A 310 12.96 -22.58 38.31
C ASN A 310 12.02 -21.41 37.95
N GLY A 311 12.17 -20.83 36.75
CA GLY A 311 11.33 -19.74 36.27
C GLY A 311 11.61 -18.38 36.93
N ILE A 312 12.75 -18.22 37.62
CA ILE A 312 13.16 -16.90 38.14
C ILE A 312 13.50 -16.02 36.94
N ILE A 313 12.74 -14.93 36.73
CA ILE A 313 12.98 -13.97 35.66
C ILE A 313 13.53 -12.68 36.26
N MET A 314 14.76 -12.32 35.88
CA MET A 314 15.31 -10.98 36.10
C MET A 314 15.22 -10.17 34.82
N ASN A 315 14.85 -8.91 34.94
CA ASN A 315 14.77 -7.96 33.83
C ASN A 315 15.50 -6.68 34.25
N ASN A 316 16.68 -6.48 33.67
CA ASN A 316 17.50 -5.30 33.91
C ASN A 316 17.67 -4.51 32.62
N ASN A 317 17.80 -3.20 32.75
CA ASN A 317 18.17 -2.32 31.64
C ASN A 317 19.47 -1.58 31.92
N THR A 318 20.22 -1.27 30.87
CA THR A 318 21.47 -0.52 30.97
C THR A 318 21.77 0.20 29.66
N THR A 319 22.49 1.32 29.72
CA THR A 319 23.05 1.99 28.54
C THR A 319 24.49 1.56 28.26
N ASN A 320 25.11 0.85 29.20
CA ASN A 320 26.47 0.35 29.07
C ASN A 320 26.48 -0.98 28.33
N THR A 321 27.64 -1.36 27.79
CA THR A 321 27.87 -2.67 27.15
C THR A 321 28.23 -3.77 28.15
N GLU A 322 28.04 -3.50 29.44
CA GLU A 322 28.34 -4.40 30.54
C GLU A 322 27.24 -4.29 31.62
N LEU A 323 26.97 -5.42 32.28
CA LEU A 323 26.01 -5.50 33.37
C LEU A 323 26.43 -6.56 34.40
N SER A 324 26.58 -6.13 35.66
CA SER A 324 26.80 -7.06 36.78
C SER A 324 25.47 -7.55 37.33
N LEU A 325 25.39 -8.86 37.55
CA LEU A 325 24.22 -9.59 38.04
C LEU A 325 24.60 -10.40 39.27
N SER A 326 23.64 -10.53 40.19
CA SER A 326 23.75 -11.45 41.33
C SER A 326 23.01 -12.76 41.02
N LEU A 327 23.76 -13.83 40.74
CA LEU A 327 23.22 -15.14 40.36
C LEU A 327 23.60 -16.19 41.41
N SER A 328 22.67 -17.07 41.75
CA SER A 328 22.93 -18.22 42.63
C SER A 328 23.89 -19.21 41.95
N PRO A 329 24.87 -19.76 42.69
CA PRO A 329 25.71 -20.84 42.18
C PRO A 329 24.88 -22.10 41.93
N ASP A 330 25.41 -22.98 41.10
CA ASP A 330 24.84 -24.31 40.78
C ASP A 330 23.49 -24.32 40.06
N ASP A 331 22.97 -23.16 39.66
CA ASP A 331 21.82 -23.01 38.76
C ASP A 331 22.28 -22.77 37.31
N GLU A 332 21.52 -23.30 36.35
CA GLU A 332 21.68 -23.00 34.93
C GLU A 332 20.78 -21.84 34.51
N TYR A 333 21.36 -20.84 33.84
CA TYR A 333 20.67 -19.62 33.43
C TYR A 333 20.68 -19.45 31.91
N ASN A 334 19.53 -19.12 31.32
CA ASN A 334 19.47 -18.59 29.97
C ASN A 334 19.45 -17.06 30.05
N ILE A 335 20.40 -16.44 29.36
CA ILE A 335 20.56 -14.99 29.31
C ILE A 335 20.23 -14.53 27.89
N ARG A 336 19.30 -13.59 27.79
CA ARG A 336 18.90 -12.97 26.54
C ARG A 336 19.16 -11.47 26.60
N LEU A 337 19.86 -10.98 25.58
CA LEU A 337 20.19 -9.58 25.42
C LEU A 337 19.41 -8.99 24.25
N VAL A 338 18.70 -7.90 24.50
CA VAL A 338 17.96 -7.13 23.49
C VAL A 338 18.47 -5.70 23.51
N ALA A 339 18.66 -5.08 22.36
CA ALA A 339 18.97 -3.66 22.28
C ALA A 339 17.82 -2.91 21.62
N THR A 340 17.51 -1.74 22.18
CA THR A 340 16.56 -0.76 21.67
C THR A 340 17.27 0.58 21.53
N GLY A 341 16.98 1.30 20.45
CA GLY A 341 17.41 2.67 20.24
C GLY A 341 16.44 3.33 19.27
N GLU A 342 16.19 4.62 19.44
CA GLU A 342 15.48 5.40 18.41
C GLU A 342 16.47 5.74 17.30
N ASP A 343 16.09 5.47 16.05
CA ASP A 343 16.61 6.23 14.93
C ASP A 343 16.05 7.65 15.10
N LEU A 344 16.81 8.54 15.77
CA LEU A 344 16.48 9.96 15.81
C LEU A 344 16.74 10.58 14.43
N PRO A 345 15.91 11.57 14.03
CA PRO A 345 15.69 12.01 12.64
C PRO A 345 16.92 12.50 11.87
#